data_AF-A0A1J4JDQ6-F1
#
_entry.id   AF-A0A1J4JDQ6-F1
#
_cell.length_a   1.000
_cell.length_b   1.000
_cell.length_c   1.000
_cell.angle_alpha   90.00
_cell.angle_beta   90.00
_cell.angle_gamma   90.00
#
_symmetry.space_group_name_H-M   'P 1'
#
loop_
_entity.id
_entity.type
_entity.pdbx_description
1 polymer ?
#
loop_
_entity_poly.entity_id
_entity_poly.type
_entity_poly.pdbx_seq_one_letter_code
_entity_poly.pdbx_strand_id
1 'polypeptide(L)'
;MKQSLVLDLDETLLSTSVLPPPGVHYRVRVNRRFLYIRFRQGLKDFLNEVAKQFELYIFTSQPMRVAVQIIDLISREIIEIPKTNRFYREDCIIENGYYVKDLTLIRKDTENIFLVDDIQGSAQRQPQCLVKAKPWLGFDDSDNELQETIIPALNQMRGKSARLQAVNHVSQFLVADTIFGLNYIFNV
;
A
#
# COMPACT_ATOMS: atom_id res chain seq x y z
N MET A 1 4.62 19.27 -11.68
CA MET A 1 5.16 18.53 -10.50
C MET A 1 4.70 17.09 -10.59
N LYS A 2 5.52 16.11 -10.16
CA LYS A 2 5.09 14.70 -10.11
C LYS A 2 4.01 14.52 -9.03
N GLN A 3 3.00 13.68 -9.29
CA GLN A 3 2.06 13.23 -8.26
C GLN A 3 2.81 12.36 -7.24
N SER A 4 2.29 12.24 -6.02
CA SER A 4 2.92 11.44 -4.97
C SER A 4 2.27 10.06 -4.89
N LEU A 5 3.09 9.02 -4.83
CA LEU A 5 2.64 7.64 -4.63
C LEU A 5 3.14 7.13 -3.29
N VAL A 6 2.20 6.84 -2.41
CA VAL A 6 2.43 6.31 -1.07
C VAL A 6 2.18 4.82 -1.12
N LEU A 7 3.15 4.05 -0.64
CA LEU A 7 3.12 2.60 -0.71
C LEU A 7 3.16 2.02 0.70
N ASP A 8 2.27 1.08 0.99
CA ASP A 8 2.43 0.18 2.13
C ASP A 8 3.56 -0.85 1.90
N LEU A 9 3.92 -1.64 2.93
CA LEU A 9 4.94 -2.68 2.84
C LEU A 9 4.33 -4.08 2.92
N ASP A 10 3.91 -4.51 4.11
CA ASP A 10 3.50 -5.90 4.37
C ASP A 10 2.20 -6.23 3.67
N GLU A 11 2.15 -7.41 3.05
CA GLU A 11 1.02 -7.89 2.24
C GLU A 11 0.72 -7.03 0.99
N THR A 12 1.35 -5.86 0.84
CA THR A 12 1.27 -5.00 -0.34
C THR A 12 2.47 -5.19 -1.28
N LEU A 13 3.68 -4.84 -0.84
CA LEU A 13 4.91 -4.91 -1.65
C LEU A 13 5.78 -6.14 -1.32
N LEU A 14 5.57 -6.73 -0.14
CA LEU A 14 6.38 -7.83 0.38
C LEU A 14 5.62 -8.64 1.42
N SER A 15 6.13 -9.82 1.73
CA SER A 15 5.70 -10.62 2.87
C SER A 15 6.87 -10.83 3.82
N THR A 16 6.59 -10.85 5.12
CA THR A 16 7.57 -11.10 6.17
C THR A 16 7.29 -12.41 6.90
N SER A 17 8.34 -13.12 7.31
CA SER A 17 8.24 -14.40 8.02
C SER A 17 9.34 -14.54 9.06
N VAL A 18 9.02 -15.24 10.15
CA VAL A 18 9.99 -15.61 11.19
C VAL A 18 10.83 -16.83 10.82
N LEU A 19 10.39 -17.60 9.82
CA LEU A 19 11.11 -18.74 9.24
C LEU A 19 11.52 -18.44 7.79
N PRO A 20 12.63 -19.02 7.29
CA PRO A 20 13.01 -18.87 5.90
C PRO A 20 11.90 -19.36 4.96
N PRO A 21 11.33 -18.50 4.09
CA PRO A 21 10.37 -18.94 3.09
C PRO A 21 11.09 -19.69 1.95
N PRO A 22 10.35 -20.47 1.15
CA PRO A 22 10.90 -21.03 -0.08
C PRO A 22 11.25 -19.92 -1.08
N GLY A 23 12.13 -20.25 -2.04
CA GLY A 23 12.54 -19.33 -3.10
C GLY A 23 13.47 -18.21 -2.63
N VAL A 24 13.63 -17.20 -3.49
CA VAL A 24 14.50 -16.06 -3.24
C VAL A 24 13.93 -15.20 -2.12
N HIS A 25 14.73 -15.00 -1.08
CA HIS A 25 14.36 -14.19 0.06
C HIS A 25 15.56 -13.44 0.61
N TYR A 26 15.26 -12.38 1.35
CA TYR A 26 16.22 -11.56 2.06
C TYR A 26 16.02 -11.75 3.56
N ARG A 27 16.95 -11.22 4.35
CA ARG A 27 16.81 -11.17 5.80
C ARG A 27 17.32 -9.86 6.35
N VAL A 28 16.63 -9.35 7.36
CA VAL A 28 17.07 -8.22 8.18
C VAL A 28 17.15 -8.66 9.63
N ARG A 29 17.99 -7.98 10.42
CA ARG A 29 18.20 -8.33 11.83
C ARG A 29 17.41 -7.39 12.72
N VAL A 30 16.26 -7.85 13.21
CA VAL A 30 15.46 -7.10 14.17
C VAL A 30 15.81 -7.59 15.58
N ASN A 31 16.50 -6.75 16.35
CA ASN A 31 17.01 -7.10 17.67
C ASN A 31 17.94 -8.34 17.63
N ARG A 32 17.53 -9.43 18.29
CA ARG A 32 18.26 -10.70 18.37
C ARG A 32 17.74 -11.77 17.40
N ARG A 33 16.79 -11.43 16.52
CA ARG A 33 16.16 -12.38 15.59
C ARG A 33 16.31 -11.92 14.14
N PHE A 34 16.28 -12.88 13.22
CA PHE A 34 16.14 -12.59 11.81
C PHE A 34 14.67 -12.51 11.45
N LEU A 35 14.34 -11.52 10.62
CA LEU A 35 13.07 -11.46 9.89
C LEU A 35 13.38 -11.73 8.44
N TYR A 36 12.73 -12.72 7.86
CA TYR A 36 12.86 -13.09 6.46
C TYR A 36 11.85 -12.30 5.64
N ILE A 37 12.27 -11.83 4.48
CA ILE A 37 11.49 -10.96 3.60
C ILE A 37 11.44 -11.60 2.23
N ARG A 38 10.24 -11.80 1.70
CA ARG A 38 10.03 -12.07 0.28
C ARG A 38 9.47 -10.81 -0.35
N PHE A 39 10.14 -10.29 -1.39
CA PHE A 39 9.55 -9.26 -2.21
C PHE A 39 8.43 -9.84 -3.06
N ARG A 40 7.34 -9.09 -3.20
CA ARG A 40 6.24 -9.45 -4.11
C ARG A 40 6.76 -9.52 -5.53
N GLN A 41 6.17 -10.42 -6.31
CA GLN A 41 6.64 -10.71 -7.65
C GLN A 41 6.66 -9.43 -8.51
N GLY A 42 7.79 -9.21 -9.20
CA GLY A 42 8.02 -8.03 -10.04
C GLY A 42 8.12 -6.68 -9.30
N LEU A 43 8.31 -6.66 -7.97
CA LEU A 43 8.49 -5.42 -7.18
C LEU A 43 9.53 -4.47 -7.77
N LYS A 44 10.66 -5.01 -8.25
CA LYS A 44 11.74 -4.22 -8.85
C LYS A 44 11.26 -3.46 -10.08
N ASP A 45 10.59 -4.15 -10.99
CA ASP A 45 10.08 -3.54 -12.23
C ASP A 45 8.95 -2.56 -11.92
N PHE A 46 8.07 -2.92 -10.98
CA PHE A 46 7.02 -2.04 -10.48
C PHE A 46 7.58 -0.71 -9.98
N LEU A 47 8.50 -0.74 -9.01
CA LEU A 47 9.06 0.47 -8.41
C LEU A 47 9.82 1.34 -9.43
N ASN A 48 10.57 0.71 -10.33
CA ASN A 48 11.25 1.43 -11.40
C ASN A 48 10.29 2.09 -12.39
N GLU A 49 9.16 1.45 -12.71
CA GLU A 49 8.15 2.02 -13.60
C GLU A 49 7.44 3.20 -12.94
N VAL A 50 6.94 3.02 -11.71
CA VAL A 50 6.18 4.09 -11.04
C VAL A 50 7.07 5.29 -10.67
N ALA A 51 8.35 5.10 -10.35
CA ALA A 51 9.28 6.19 -10.02
C ALA A 51 9.52 7.17 -11.20
N LYS A 52 9.34 6.72 -12.45
CA LYS A 52 9.42 7.60 -13.62
C LYS A 52 8.36 8.70 -13.54
N GLN A 53 7.20 8.40 -12.96
CA GLN A 53 6.01 9.24 -13.01
C GLN A 53 5.67 9.87 -11.64
N PHE A 54 5.96 9.16 -10.56
CA PHE A 54 5.60 9.54 -9.20
C PHE A 54 6.82 9.87 -8.35
N GLU A 55 6.60 10.72 -7.34
CA GLU A 55 7.51 10.80 -6.20
C GLU A 55 7.07 9.76 -5.16
N LEU A 56 8.00 8.89 -4.76
CA LEU A 56 7.67 7.74 -3.93
C LEU A 56 7.78 8.06 -2.43
N TYR A 57 6.81 7.52 -1.69
CA TYR A 57 6.73 7.54 -0.24
C TYR A 57 6.43 6.13 0.26
N ILE A 58 6.99 5.76 1.40
CA ILE A 58 6.54 4.60 2.17
C ILE A 58 5.75 5.13 3.36
N PHE A 59 4.54 4.62 3.56
CA PHE A 59 3.80 4.81 4.80
C PHE A 59 3.31 3.44 5.24
N THR A 60 3.94 2.87 6.26
CA THR A 60 3.66 1.50 6.70
C THR A 60 3.10 1.48 8.11
N SER A 61 2.23 0.50 8.38
CA SER A 61 1.81 0.18 9.74
C SER A 61 2.87 -0.64 10.50
N GLN A 62 4.07 -0.89 9.98
CA GLN A 62 5.16 -1.53 10.72
C GLN A 62 5.89 -0.56 11.66
N PRO A 63 6.39 -1.02 12.83
CA PRO A 63 7.21 -0.19 13.70
C PRO A 63 8.48 0.25 12.98
N MET A 64 8.91 1.48 13.22
CA MET A 64 10.15 2.03 12.66
C MET A 64 11.35 1.08 12.85
N ARG A 65 11.46 0.44 14.03
CA ARG A 65 12.53 -0.53 14.36
C ARG A 65 12.64 -1.72 13.40
N VAL A 66 11.57 -2.06 12.69
CA VAL A 66 11.52 -3.12 11.67
C VAL A 66 11.62 -2.50 10.28
N ALA A 67 10.71 -1.58 9.97
CA ALA A 67 10.53 -1.02 8.64
C ALA A 67 11.77 -0.32 8.09
N VAL A 68 12.56 0.36 8.94
CA VAL A 68 13.76 1.07 8.48
C VAL A 68 14.73 0.14 7.74
N GLN A 69 14.93 -1.08 8.25
CA GLN A 69 15.84 -2.06 7.64
C GLN A 69 15.28 -2.63 6.34
N ILE A 70 13.95 -2.77 6.25
CA ILE A 70 13.26 -3.24 5.05
C ILE A 70 13.37 -2.18 3.93
N ILE A 71 13.11 -0.92 4.27
CA ILE A 71 13.19 0.18 3.29
C ILE A 71 14.64 0.43 2.88
N ASP A 72 15.61 0.28 3.79
CA ASP A 72 17.04 0.35 3.45
C ASP A 72 17.45 -0.78 2.51
N LEU A 73 16.92 -1.99 2.71
CA LEU A 73 17.10 -3.11 1.78
C LEU A 73 16.52 -2.76 0.39
N ILE A 74 15.26 -2.31 0.31
CA ILE A 74 14.67 -1.87 -0.97
C ILE A 74 15.51 -0.77 -1.62
N SER A 75 15.98 0.20 -0.82
CA SER A 75 16.79 1.33 -1.30
C SER A 75 18.12 0.90 -1.89
N ARG A 76 18.74 -0.14 -1.33
CA ARG A 76 20.00 -0.69 -1.81
C ARG A 76 19.85 -1.57 -3.04
N GLU A 77 18.80 -2.40 -3.09
CA GLU A 77 18.63 -3.41 -4.14
C GLU A 77 17.84 -2.92 -5.36
N ILE A 78 16.98 -1.91 -5.19
CA ILE A 78 15.99 -1.50 -6.19
C ILE A 78 16.06 0.00 -6.49
N ILE A 79 15.63 0.87 -5.56
CA ILE A 79 15.53 2.31 -5.81
C ILE A 79 15.55 3.11 -4.50
N GLU A 80 16.29 4.21 -4.48
CA GLU A 80 16.41 5.07 -3.29
C GLU A 80 15.07 5.70 -2.90
N ILE A 81 14.70 5.54 -1.62
CA ILE A 81 13.57 6.23 -1.00
C ILE A 81 14.11 7.15 0.10
N PRO A 82 14.03 8.49 -0.03
CA PRO A 82 14.58 9.42 0.95
C PRO A 82 14.01 9.20 2.35
N LYS A 83 14.81 9.41 3.40
CA LYS A 83 14.35 9.25 4.80
C LYS A 83 13.17 10.17 5.14
N THR A 84 13.09 11.33 4.50
CA THR A 84 11.97 12.29 4.64
C THR A 84 10.66 11.77 4.04
N ASN A 85 10.71 10.72 3.22
CA ASN A 85 9.57 10.14 2.52
C ASN A 85 9.14 8.81 3.15
N ARG A 86 9.56 8.53 4.39
CA ARG A 86 9.28 7.28 5.11
C ARG A 86 8.49 7.61 6.37
N PHE A 87 7.30 7.03 6.45
CA PHE A 87 6.40 7.10 7.60
C PHE A 87 6.14 5.69 8.12
N TYR A 88 6.05 5.56 9.43
CA TYR A 88 6.02 4.29 10.15
C TYR A 88 4.74 4.16 10.98
N ARG A 89 4.59 3.05 11.72
CA ARG A 89 3.47 2.84 12.65
C ARG A 89 3.29 4.01 13.60
N GLU A 90 4.40 4.58 14.07
CA GLU A 90 4.43 5.69 14.99
C GLU A 90 3.82 6.98 14.41
N ASP A 91 3.70 7.08 13.08
CA ASP A 91 3.05 8.18 12.36
C ASP A 91 1.57 7.88 12.04
N CYS A 92 1.11 6.64 12.26
CA CYS A 92 -0.29 6.26 12.07
C CYS A 92 -1.17 6.76 13.22
N ILE A 93 -2.45 6.99 12.92
CA ILE A 93 -3.49 7.28 13.90
C ILE A 93 -4.32 6.01 14.10
N ILE A 94 -4.61 5.65 15.34
CA ILE A 94 -5.46 4.48 15.61
C ILE A 94 -6.93 4.95 15.62
N GLU A 95 -7.71 4.53 14.61
CA GLU A 95 -9.14 4.82 14.51
C GLU A 95 -9.89 3.54 14.12
N ASN A 96 -10.99 3.24 14.80
CA ASN A 96 -11.83 2.06 14.53
C ASN A 96 -11.06 0.72 14.47
N GLY A 97 -9.98 0.61 15.24
CA GLY A 97 -9.12 -0.58 15.24
C GLY A 97 -8.11 -0.66 14.09
N TYR A 98 -8.03 0.36 13.22
CA TYR A 98 -7.08 0.42 12.11
C TYR A 98 -5.94 1.40 12.40
N TYR A 99 -4.77 1.11 11.84
CA TYR A 99 -3.68 2.08 11.71
C TYR A 99 -3.94 2.96 10.48
N VAL A 100 -4.61 4.09 10.69
CA VAL A 100 -4.94 5.06 9.65
C VAL A 100 -3.72 5.88 9.26
N LYS A 101 -3.49 6.00 7.97
CA LYS A 101 -2.39 6.74 7.35
C LYS A 101 -2.89 8.11 6.95
N ASP A 102 -2.67 9.10 7.83
CA ASP A 102 -3.09 10.47 7.52
C ASP A 102 -2.19 11.08 6.44
N LEU A 103 -2.69 11.11 5.21
CA LEU A 103 -1.91 11.56 4.04
C LEU A 103 -1.59 13.06 4.08
N THR A 104 -2.22 13.83 4.98
CA THR A 104 -1.88 15.25 5.19
C THR A 104 -0.45 15.44 5.72
N LEU A 105 0.14 14.41 6.34
CA LEU A 105 1.53 14.42 6.82
C LEU A 105 2.57 14.55 5.71
N ILE A 106 2.20 14.22 4.46
CA ILE A 106 3.06 14.40 3.27
C ILE A 106 3.18 15.88 2.88
N ARG A 107 2.34 16.76 3.45
CA ARG A 107 2.35 18.22 3.22
C ARG A 107 2.24 18.60 1.75
N LYS A 108 1.47 17.82 1.01
CA LYS A 108 1.08 18.07 -0.38
C LYS A 108 -0.43 18.00 -0.49
N ASP A 109 -0.95 18.55 -1.59
CA ASP A 109 -2.36 18.44 -1.91
C ASP A 109 -2.75 16.96 -2.09
N THR A 110 -3.66 16.48 -1.24
CA THR A 110 -4.19 15.11 -1.26
C THR A 110 -4.85 14.76 -2.59
N GLU A 111 -5.28 15.76 -3.38
CA GLU A 111 -5.77 15.55 -4.74
C GLU A 111 -4.71 14.96 -5.69
N ASN A 112 -3.43 15.06 -5.33
CA ASN A 112 -2.28 14.56 -6.07
C ASN A 112 -1.53 13.43 -5.33
N ILE A 113 -2.18 12.78 -4.37
CA ILE A 113 -1.62 11.67 -3.60
C ILE A 113 -2.45 10.41 -3.87
N PHE A 114 -1.76 9.31 -4.22
CA PHE A 114 -2.33 7.98 -4.27
C PHE A 114 -1.69 7.10 -3.21
N LEU A 115 -2.49 6.27 -2.54
CA LEU A 115 -2.06 5.30 -1.54
C LEU A 115 -2.33 3.89 -2.06
N VAL A 116 -1.30 3.07 -2.20
CA VAL A 116 -1.44 1.64 -2.48
C VAL A 116 -1.33 0.87 -1.18
N ASP A 117 -2.39 0.14 -0.83
CA ASP A 117 -2.53 -0.54 0.46
C ASP A 117 -3.48 -1.74 0.33
N ASP A 118 -3.17 -2.84 1.02
CA ASP A 118 -3.99 -4.04 1.09
C ASP A 118 -5.04 -3.99 2.21
N ILE A 119 -5.08 -2.91 3.03
CA ILE A 119 -6.06 -2.67 4.08
C ILE A 119 -6.85 -1.39 3.78
N GLN A 120 -8.17 -1.53 3.59
CA GLN A 120 -9.04 -0.39 3.25
C GLN A 120 -9.12 0.62 4.40
N GLY A 121 -9.09 0.13 5.64
CA GLY A 121 -9.09 0.95 6.85
C GLY A 121 -7.89 1.90 6.96
N SER A 122 -6.76 1.60 6.31
CA SER A 122 -5.58 2.47 6.30
C SER A 122 -5.87 3.84 5.68
N ALA A 123 -6.84 3.92 4.77
CA ALA A 123 -7.19 5.15 4.05
C ALA A 123 -8.42 5.88 4.61
N GLN A 124 -8.89 5.55 5.84
CA GLN A 124 -10.17 6.06 6.38
C GLN A 124 -10.36 7.58 6.27
N ARG A 125 -9.30 8.38 6.46
CA ARG A 125 -9.37 9.85 6.38
C ARG A 125 -9.33 10.39 4.95
N GLN A 126 -8.82 9.62 3.99
CA GLN A 126 -8.73 10.01 2.57
C GLN A 126 -9.05 8.80 1.66
N PRO A 127 -10.27 8.24 1.73
CA PRO A 127 -10.61 6.99 1.03
C PRO A 127 -10.49 7.12 -0.49
N GLN A 128 -10.67 8.31 -1.04
CA GLN A 128 -10.51 8.61 -2.46
C GLN A 128 -9.08 8.47 -2.99
N CYS A 129 -8.07 8.44 -2.11
CA CYS A 129 -6.68 8.27 -2.50
C CYS A 129 -6.29 6.78 -2.63
N LEU A 130 -7.13 5.85 -2.17
CA LEU A 130 -6.79 4.43 -2.09
C LEU A 130 -6.84 3.75 -3.46
N VAL A 131 -5.73 3.11 -3.81
CA VAL A 131 -5.62 2.06 -4.81
C VAL A 131 -5.50 0.75 -4.06
N LYS A 132 -6.61 0.04 -3.95
CA LYS A 132 -6.67 -1.19 -3.15
C LYS A 132 -5.83 -2.29 -3.80
N ALA A 133 -4.85 -2.81 -3.09
CA ALA A 133 -4.13 -4.01 -3.48
C ALA A 133 -4.79 -5.27 -2.91
N LYS A 134 -4.69 -6.39 -3.63
CA LYS A 134 -4.91 -7.72 -3.07
C LYS A 134 -3.77 -8.05 -2.09
N PRO A 135 -4.05 -8.53 -0.87
CA PRO A 135 -3.02 -8.95 0.08
C PRO A 135 -2.22 -10.13 -0.48
N TRP A 136 -0.90 -10.12 -0.23
CA TRP A 136 0.02 -11.17 -0.68
C TRP A 136 0.85 -11.71 0.48
N LEU A 137 0.56 -12.95 0.86
CA LEU A 137 1.19 -13.62 2.01
C LEU A 137 2.55 -14.24 1.68
N GLY A 138 3.04 -14.16 0.44
CA GLY A 138 4.36 -14.65 0.07
C GLY A 138 4.43 -16.12 -0.34
N PHE A 139 3.31 -16.74 -0.70
CA PHE A 139 3.24 -18.15 -1.12
C PHE A 139 2.82 -18.36 -2.58
N ASP A 140 2.27 -17.33 -3.22
CA ASP A 140 1.82 -17.40 -4.61
C ASP A 140 2.89 -16.81 -5.53
N ASP A 141 3.59 -17.69 -6.26
CA ASP A 141 4.63 -17.33 -7.22
C ASP A 141 4.05 -16.88 -8.57
N SER A 142 2.74 -17.06 -8.78
CA SER A 142 2.02 -16.57 -9.96
C SER A 142 1.41 -15.19 -9.76
N ASP A 143 1.59 -14.58 -8.58
CA ASP A 143 1.12 -13.23 -8.28
C ASP A 143 1.67 -12.22 -9.30
N ASN A 144 0.76 -11.41 -9.85
CA ASN A 144 1.03 -10.39 -10.86
C ASN A 144 0.30 -9.07 -10.55
N GLU A 145 -0.21 -8.92 -9.33
CA GLU A 145 -1.06 -7.82 -8.90
C GLU A 145 -0.41 -6.45 -9.14
N LEU A 146 0.90 -6.32 -8.86
CA LEU A 146 1.62 -5.06 -9.05
C LEU A 146 1.61 -4.61 -10.52
N GLN A 147 1.72 -5.54 -11.46
CA GLN A 147 1.83 -5.28 -12.90
C GLN A 147 0.46 -5.20 -13.59
N GLU A 148 -0.46 -6.10 -13.25
CA GLU A 148 -1.73 -6.24 -13.97
C GLU A 148 -2.90 -5.50 -13.32
N THR A 149 -2.79 -5.15 -12.03
CA THR A 149 -3.82 -4.41 -11.30
C THR A 149 -3.36 -3.01 -10.95
N ILE A 150 -2.25 -2.89 -10.21
CA ILE A 150 -1.83 -1.61 -9.61
C ILE A 150 -1.32 -0.62 -10.66
N ILE A 151 -0.40 -1.03 -11.55
CA ILE A 151 0.10 -0.13 -12.61
C ILE A 151 -1.05 0.38 -13.51
N PRO A 152 -1.97 -0.47 -14.03
CA PRO A 152 -3.11 0.00 -14.80
C PRO A 152 -4.01 0.95 -14.03
N ALA A 153 -4.31 0.68 -12.76
CA ALA A 153 -5.10 1.58 -11.92
C ALA A 153 -4.43 2.95 -11.78
N LEU A 154 -3.15 3.00 -11.43
CA LEU A 154 -2.38 4.25 -11.32
C LEU A 154 -2.35 5.03 -12.64
N ASN A 155 -2.21 4.34 -13.77
CA ASN A 155 -2.23 4.97 -15.10
C ASN A 155 -3.61 5.56 -15.47
N GLN A 156 -4.71 4.93 -15.05
CA GLN A 156 -6.07 5.46 -15.27
C GLN A 156 -6.37 6.68 -14.39
N MET A 157 -5.75 6.73 -13.22
CA MET A 157 -5.85 7.80 -12.24
C MET A 157 -4.97 9.00 -12.59
N ARG A 158 -3.93 8.77 -13.39
CA ARG A 158 -2.97 9.77 -13.85
C ARG A 158 -3.65 10.99 -14.48
N GLY A 159 -3.19 12.18 -14.10
CA GLY A 159 -3.69 13.44 -14.65
C GLY A 159 -5.11 13.81 -14.22
N LYS A 160 -5.76 12.97 -13.39
CA LYS A 160 -7.02 13.28 -12.72
C LYS A 160 -6.73 13.55 -11.25
N SER A 161 -7.34 14.60 -10.71
CA SER A 161 -7.38 14.80 -9.25
C SER A 161 -8.06 13.60 -8.59
N ALA A 162 -7.55 13.12 -7.45
CA ALA A 162 -8.16 12.05 -6.65
C ALA A 162 -9.64 12.33 -6.34
N ARG A 163 -10.04 13.61 -6.31
CA ARG A 163 -11.41 14.07 -6.09
C ARG A 163 -12.40 13.65 -7.19
N LEU A 164 -11.96 13.52 -8.45
CA LEU A 164 -12.83 13.10 -9.57
C LEU A 164 -13.19 11.60 -9.52
N GLN A 165 -12.54 10.83 -8.65
CA GLN A 165 -12.64 9.37 -8.63
C GLN A 165 -13.59 8.85 -7.56
N ALA A 166 -13.70 9.56 -6.42
CA ALA A 166 -14.68 9.27 -5.38
C ALA A 166 -16.12 9.24 -5.92
N VAL A 167 -16.44 10.13 -6.88
CA VAL A 167 -17.76 10.23 -7.49
C VAL A 167 -18.16 8.97 -8.27
N ASN A 168 -17.20 8.26 -8.89
CA ASN A 168 -17.47 7.03 -9.63
C ASN A 168 -17.52 5.78 -8.74
N HIS A 169 -16.77 5.76 -7.63
CA HIS A 169 -16.77 4.61 -6.73
C HIS A 169 -17.95 4.64 -5.75
N VAL A 170 -18.34 5.82 -5.22
CA VAL A 170 -19.55 5.96 -4.37
C VAL A 170 -20.82 5.51 -5.12
N SER A 171 -20.88 5.71 -6.43
CA SER A 171 -21.98 5.25 -7.28
C SER A 171 -22.09 3.71 -7.37
N GLN A 172 -20.98 2.97 -7.22
CA GLN A 172 -20.99 1.51 -7.15
C GLN A 172 -21.28 0.99 -5.73
N PHE A 173 -20.87 1.73 -4.69
CA PHE A 173 -21.13 1.35 -3.29
C PHE A 173 -22.59 1.50 -2.88
N LEU A 174 -23.27 2.57 -3.32
CA LEU A 174 -24.71 2.72 -3.05
C LEU A 174 -25.54 1.59 -3.69
N VAL A 175 -25.07 1.00 -4.80
CA VAL A 175 -25.74 -0.14 -5.43
C VAL A 175 -25.47 -1.44 -4.66
N ALA A 176 -24.25 -1.64 -4.14
CA ALA A 176 -23.92 -2.84 -3.37
C ALA A 176 -24.65 -2.93 -2.02
N ASP A 177 -24.77 -1.82 -1.28
CA ASP A 177 -25.49 -1.79 -0.01
C ASP A 177 -27.00 -1.94 -0.19
N THR A 178 -27.56 -1.52 -1.34
CA THR A 178 -28.99 -1.71 -1.64
C THR A 178 -29.30 -3.18 -2.02
N ILE A 179 -28.35 -3.91 -2.63
CA ILE A 179 -28.54 -5.30 -3.05
C ILE A 179 -28.39 -6.28 -1.88
N PHE A 180 -27.49 -6.01 -0.91
CA PHE A 180 -27.28 -6.89 0.25
C PHE A 180 -28.12 -6.51 1.49
N GLY A 181 -28.68 -5.29 1.54
CA GLY A 181 -29.43 -4.79 2.71
C GLY A 181 -30.89 -5.25 2.84
N LEU A 182 -31.47 -5.95 1.85
CA LEU A 182 -32.90 -6.35 1.88
C LEU A 182 -33.17 -7.82 2.24
N ASN A 183 -32.14 -8.67 2.35
CA ASN A 183 -32.33 -10.10 2.62
C ASN A 183 -32.24 -10.52 4.10
N TYR A 184 -32.19 -9.57 5.05
CA TYR A 184 -32.09 -9.86 6.49
C TYR A 184 -33.28 -9.38 7.35
N ILE A 185 -34.39 -8.92 6.75
CA ILE A 185 -35.53 -8.36 7.52
C ILE A 185 -36.83 -9.20 7.46
N PHE A 186 -36.90 -10.31 6.70
CA PHE A 186 -38.05 -11.21 6.79
C PHE A 186 -37.62 -12.66 6.96
N ASN A 187 -37.35 -13.06 8.20
CA ASN A 187 -37.62 -14.40 8.73
C ASN A 187 -37.56 -14.33 10.26
N VAL A 188 -38.70 -13.96 10.84
CA VAL A 188 -39.11 -14.31 12.21
C VAL A 188 -40.46 -15.01 12.08
#